data_AF-A0A3B0Q1J5-F1
#
_entry.id   AF-A0A3B0Q1J5-F1
#
_cell.length_a   1.000
_cell.length_b   1.000
_cell.length_c   1.000
_cell.angle_alpha   90.00
_cell.angle_beta   90.00
_cell.angle_gamma   90.00
#
_symmetry.space_group_name_H-M   'P 1'
#
loop_
_entity.id
_entity.type
_entity.pdbx_description
1 polymer ?
#
loop_
_entity_poly.entity_id
_entity_poly.type
_entity_poly.pdbx_seq_one_letter_code
_entity_poly.pdbx_strand_id
1 'polypeptide(L)'
;MRYGRRRLSKYLFLTYNIEVNSITLGNYMKRLNLFTFVRRKKQKEHKNINVKFADLVQRDYNSKNNIICATDVTYIPTPKDINQNHIYLSDIIDHKQSL
;
A
#
# COMPACT_ATOMS: atom_id res chain seq x y z
N MET A 1 -23.94 -2.42 5.43
CA MET A 1 -24.20 -1.60 4.21
C MET A 1 -24.84 -0.22 4.47
N ARG A 2 -25.28 0.12 5.69
CA ARG A 2 -25.99 1.40 6.00
C ARG A 2 -25.23 2.68 5.59
N TYR A 3 -23.89 2.64 5.59
CA TYR A 3 -23.04 3.78 5.25
C TYR A 3 -22.87 4.03 3.74
N GLY A 4 -22.96 2.99 2.89
CA GLY A 4 -22.72 3.11 1.45
C GLY A 4 -23.74 4.05 0.78
N ARG A 5 -25.02 3.76 0.97
CA ARG A 5 -26.13 4.59 0.45
C ARG A 5 -26.15 6.03 1.00
N ARG A 6 -25.75 6.26 2.27
CA ARG A 6 -25.67 7.62 2.83
C ARG A 6 -24.55 8.43 2.18
N ARG A 7 -23.38 7.81 1.98
CA ARG A 7 -22.25 8.45 1.28
C ARG A 7 -22.60 8.74 -0.18
N LEU A 8 -23.27 7.81 -0.86
CA LEU A 8 -23.69 7.98 -2.25
C LEU A 8 -24.71 9.11 -2.40
N SER A 9 -25.71 9.18 -1.50
CA SER A 9 -26.67 10.28 -1.44
C SER A 9 -25.99 11.65 -1.26
N LYS A 10 -25.03 11.75 -0.34
CA LYS A 10 -24.24 12.98 -0.16
C LYS A 10 -23.38 13.32 -1.38
N TYR A 11 -22.79 12.33 -2.03
CA TYR A 11 -21.99 12.51 -3.24
C TYR A 11 -22.83 13.02 -4.41
N LEU A 12 -24.04 12.47 -4.60
CA LEU A 12 -24.97 12.91 -5.64
C LEU A 12 -25.41 14.36 -5.44
N PHE A 13 -25.67 14.76 -4.20
CA PHE A 13 -25.96 16.15 -3.87
C PHE A 13 -24.76 17.06 -4.17
N LEU A 14 -23.56 16.73 -3.68
CA LEU A 14 -22.39 17.60 -3.85
C LEU A 14 -21.90 17.73 -5.30
N THR A 15 -22.05 16.68 -6.11
CA THR A 15 -21.47 16.63 -7.47
C THR A 15 -22.48 17.04 -8.54
N TYR A 16 -23.75 16.67 -8.35
CA TYR A 16 -24.79 16.83 -9.37
C TYR A 16 -25.99 17.65 -8.88
N ASN A 17 -25.97 18.15 -7.64
CA ASN A 17 -27.09 18.84 -7.00
C ASN A 17 -28.41 18.02 -6.98
N ILE A 18 -28.29 16.70 -6.95
CA ILE A 18 -29.45 15.79 -6.90
C ILE A 18 -29.73 15.47 -5.42
N GLU A 19 -30.82 16.02 -4.90
CA GLU A 19 -31.26 15.75 -3.53
C GLU A 19 -32.09 14.46 -3.49
N VAL A 20 -31.51 13.40 -2.92
CA VAL A 20 -32.18 12.11 -2.77
C VAL A 20 -31.91 11.55 -1.38
N ASN A 21 -32.99 11.18 -0.68
CA ASN A 21 -32.88 10.51 0.61
C ASN A 21 -32.20 9.14 0.45
N SER A 22 -31.28 8.82 1.35
CA SER A 22 -30.59 7.54 1.40
C SER A 22 -31.51 6.30 1.43
N ILE A 23 -32.74 6.40 1.95
CA ILE A 23 -33.73 5.31 1.92
C ILE A 23 -34.22 5.10 0.49
N THR A 24 -34.69 6.16 -0.17
CA THR A 24 -35.17 6.16 -1.55
C THR A 24 -34.08 5.68 -2.51
N LEU A 25 -32.84 6.13 -2.31
CA LEU A 25 -31.68 5.66 -3.07
C LEU A 25 -31.48 4.15 -2.93
N GLY A 26 -31.66 3.61 -1.72
CA GLY A 26 -31.59 2.17 -1.49
C GLY A 26 -32.64 1.39 -2.28
N ASN A 27 -33.86 1.93 -2.42
CA ASN A 27 -34.92 1.30 -3.20
C ASN A 27 -34.60 1.33 -4.70
N TYR A 28 -34.09 2.44 -5.23
CA TYR A 28 -33.66 2.52 -6.63
C TYR A 28 -32.50 1.56 -6.92
N MET A 29 -31.49 1.54 -6.07
CA MET A 29 -30.37 0.60 -6.20
C MET A 29 -30.85 -0.85 -6.20
N LYS A 30 -31.81 -1.20 -5.34
CA LYS A 30 -32.40 -2.55 -5.31
C LYS A 30 -33.12 -2.89 -6.61
N ARG A 31 -33.92 -1.96 -7.15
CA ARG A 31 -34.61 -2.14 -8.45
C ARG A 31 -33.64 -2.32 -9.62
N LEU A 32 -32.48 -1.67 -9.53
CA LEU A 32 -31.42 -1.72 -10.54
C LEU A 32 -30.38 -2.83 -10.29
N ASN A 33 -30.57 -3.70 -9.28
CA ASN A 33 -29.59 -4.71 -8.87
C ASN A 33 -28.17 -4.16 -8.58
N LEU A 34 -28.07 -2.95 -8.03
CA LEU A 34 -26.81 -2.30 -7.65
C LEU A 34 -26.52 -2.51 -6.16
N PHE A 35 -25.28 -2.92 -5.83
CA PHE A 35 -24.86 -3.20 -4.46
C PHE A 35 -23.64 -2.38 -4.06
N THR A 36 -23.67 -1.79 -2.85
CA THR A 36 -22.48 -1.17 -2.26
C THR A 36 -21.72 -2.16 -1.39
N PHE A 37 -20.46 -2.41 -1.73
CA PHE A 37 -19.55 -3.18 -0.89
C PHE A 37 -18.59 -2.24 -0.17
N VAL A 38 -18.33 -2.52 1.11
CA VAL A 38 -17.25 -1.85 1.84
C VAL A 38 -15.95 -2.56 1.48
N ARG A 39 -14.95 -1.82 1.01
CA ARG A 39 -13.62 -2.37 0.74
C ARG A 39 -13.09 -3.07 1.98
N ARG A 40 -12.78 -4.37 1.89
CA ARG A 40 -12.04 -5.10 2.92
C ARG A 40 -10.54 -4.86 2.72
N LYS A 41 -9.80 -4.67 3.82
CA LYS A 41 -8.34 -4.58 3.77
C LYS A 41 -7.79 -5.90 3.22
N LYS A 42 -6.93 -5.86 2.21
CA LYS A 42 -6.22 -7.04 1.70
C LYS A 42 -5.39 -7.61 2.86
N GLN A 43 -5.45 -8.93 3.09
CA GLN A 43 -4.59 -9.56 4.10
C GLN A 43 -3.13 -9.32 3.71
N LYS A 44 -2.26 -9.09 4.70
CA LYS A 44 -0.82 -8.98 4.45
C LYS A 44 -0.32 -10.31 3.86
N GLU A 45 0.68 -10.22 2.99
CA GLU A 45 1.37 -11.40 2.47
C GLU A 45 1.91 -12.25 3.65
N HIS A 46 1.51 -13.53 3.70
CA HIS A 46 2.07 -14.49 4.65
C HIS A 46 3.37 -15.04 4.06
N LYS A 47 4.49 -14.38 4.38
CA LYS A 47 5.81 -14.92 4.03
C LYS A 47 6.10 -16.14 4.90
N ASN A 48 6.49 -17.25 4.28
CA ASN A 48 6.95 -18.42 5.00
C ASN A 48 8.37 -18.17 5.52
N ILE A 49 8.49 -17.81 6.80
CA ILE A 49 9.75 -17.47 7.46
C ILE A 49 10.59 -18.73 7.77
N ASN A 50 9.98 -19.92 7.68
CA ASN A 50 10.63 -21.18 8.01
C ASN A 50 11.34 -21.84 6.82
N VAL A 51 11.37 -21.18 5.65
CA VAL A 51 12.10 -21.69 4.49
C VAL A 51 13.60 -21.54 4.78
N LYS A 52 14.31 -22.66 4.90
CA LYS A 52 15.77 -22.68 4.93
C LYS A 52 16.28 -22.50 3.50
N PHE A 53 16.83 -21.33 3.19
CA PHE A 53 17.54 -21.09 1.94
C PHE A 53 18.96 -21.66 2.04
N ALA A 54 19.49 -22.15 0.92
CA ALA A 54 20.91 -22.47 0.84
C ALA A 54 21.73 -21.19 1.11
N ASP A 55 22.74 -21.26 1.97
CA ASP A 55 23.66 -20.14 2.17
C ASP A 55 24.53 -20.01 0.92
N LEU A 56 24.13 -19.10 0.03
CA LEU A 56 24.84 -18.81 -1.22
C LEU A 56 26.14 -18.04 -0.99
N VAL A 57 26.31 -17.45 0.19
CA VAL A 57 27.38 -16.48 0.44
C VAL A 57 28.52 -17.08 1.26
N GLN A 58 28.31 -18.24 1.92
CA GLN A 58 29.30 -18.93 2.77
C GLN A 58 30.15 -17.92 3.56
N ARG A 59 29.53 -17.23 4.52
CA ARG A 59 30.12 -16.07 5.20
C ARG A 59 31.50 -16.40 5.81
N ASP A 60 32.56 -16.00 5.14
CA ASP A 60 33.92 -16.03 5.69
C ASP A 60 34.22 -14.70 6.38
N TYR A 61 33.89 -14.63 7.67
CA TYR A 61 34.15 -13.47 8.53
C TYR A 61 35.65 -13.14 8.69
N ASN A 62 36.55 -14.09 8.36
CA ASN A 62 37.99 -13.95 8.52
C ASN A 62 38.70 -13.60 7.21
N SER A 63 38.04 -13.72 6.07
CA SER A 63 38.61 -13.32 4.78
C SER A 63 38.82 -11.80 4.70
N LYS A 64 40.02 -11.40 4.26
CA LYS A 64 40.35 -9.98 4.00
C LYS A 64 39.70 -9.46 2.71
N ASN A 65 39.25 -10.34 1.81
CA ASN A 65 38.90 -10.00 0.43
C ASN A 65 37.40 -10.17 0.07
N ASN A 66 36.56 -10.75 0.94
CA ASN A 66 35.13 -10.91 0.63
C ASN A 66 34.36 -9.69 1.14
N ILE A 67 34.25 -8.66 0.30
CA ILE A 67 33.41 -7.49 0.55
C ILE A 67 31.99 -7.83 0.10
N ILE A 68 31.11 -8.06 1.07
CA ILE A 68 29.68 -8.30 0.82
C ILE A 68 28.94 -7.01 1.15
N CYS A 69 28.42 -6.34 0.12
CA CYS A 69 27.61 -5.14 0.29
C CYS A 69 26.15 -5.45 -0.08
N ALA A 70 25.22 -4.94 0.72
CA ALA A 70 23.83 -4.82 0.34
C ALA A 70 23.60 -3.43 -0.29
N THR A 71 22.74 -3.37 -1.30
CA THR A 71 22.27 -2.09 -1.85
C THR A 71 20.78 -1.99 -1.63
N ASP A 72 20.32 -0.83 -1.18
CA ASP A 72 18.88 -0.58 -1.02
C ASP A 72 18.52 0.79 -1.61
N VAL A 73 17.31 0.89 -2.13
CA VAL A 73 16.76 2.11 -2.71
C VAL A 73 15.43 2.41 -2.04
N THR A 74 15.40 3.49 -1.27
CA THR A 74 14.22 3.92 -0.54
C THR A 74 13.62 5.18 -1.15
N TYR A 75 12.31 5.16 -1.38
CA TYR A 75 11.56 6.35 -1.79
C TYR A 75 11.30 7.26 -0.58
N ILE A 76 11.69 8.53 -0.70
CA ILE A 76 11.43 9.54 0.32
C ILE A 76 10.25 10.40 -0.15
N PRO A 77 9.12 10.40 0.59
CA PRO A 77 7.98 11.22 0.21
C PRO A 77 8.31 12.70 0.42
N THR A 78 8.16 13.49 -0.62
CA THR A 78 8.36 14.94 -0.58
C THR A 78 7.07 15.69 -0.25
N PRO A 79 7.17 16.97 0.17
CA PRO A 79 6.01 17.82 0.39
C PRO A 79 5.10 17.85 -0.85
N LYS A 80 3.78 17.88 -0.60
CA LYS A 80 2.75 17.77 -1.64
C LYS A 80 2.73 18.94 -2.64
N ASP A 81 3.42 20.02 -2.32
CA ASP A 81 3.35 21.29 -3.04
C ASP A 81 4.31 21.35 -4.24
N ILE A 82 5.08 20.27 -4.50
CA ILE A 82 6.04 20.18 -5.60
C ILE A 82 5.58 19.10 -6.58
N ASN A 83 5.21 19.51 -7.80
CA ASN A 83 4.88 18.58 -8.87
C ASN A 83 6.11 17.75 -9.28
N GLN A 84 5.93 16.44 -9.46
CA GLN A 84 6.95 15.49 -9.94
C GLN A 84 8.21 15.33 -9.07
N ASN A 85 8.10 15.53 -7.75
CA ASN A 85 9.25 15.38 -6.87
C ASN A 85 9.38 13.93 -6.37
N HIS A 86 9.99 13.06 -7.18
CA HIS A 86 10.30 11.69 -6.78
C HIS A 86 11.75 11.61 -6.30
N ILE A 87 11.95 11.70 -4.99
CA ILE A 87 13.28 11.55 -4.38
C ILE A 87 13.50 10.09 -4.00
N TYR A 88 14.65 9.56 -4.42
CA TYR A 88 15.12 8.23 -4.06
C TYR A 88 16.46 8.36 -3.35
N LEU A 89 16.58 7.70 -2.20
CA LEU A 89 17.85 7.49 -1.51
C LEU A 89 18.39 6.13 -1.90
N SER A 90 19.61 6.08 -2.41
CA SER A 90 20.32 4.84 -2.72
C SER A 90 21.52 4.73 -1.79
N ASP A 91 21.54 3.68 -0.97
CA ASP A 91 22.60 3.45 0.00
C ASP A 91 23.27 2.10 -0.24
N ILE A 92 24.55 2.03 0.13
CA ILE A 92 25.34 0.80 0.15
C ILE A 92 25.65 0.50 1.61
N ILE A 93 25.23 -0.67 2.08
CA ILE A 93 25.42 -1.14 3.45
C ILE A 93 26.48 -2.24 3.42
N ASP A 94 27.62 -1.99 4.05
CA ASP A 94 28.62 -3.04 4.25
C ASP A 94 28.10 -4.04 5.30
N HIS A 95 28.02 -5.31 4.90
CA HIS A 95 27.54 -6.38 5.76
C HIS A 95 28.56 -6.74 6.87
N LYS A 96 29.82 -6.29 6.76
CA LYS A 96 30.89 -6.63 7.71
C LYS A 96 30.88 -5.81 8.99
N GLN A 97 30.32 -4.61 8.97
CA GLN A 97 30.28 -3.69 10.11
C GLN A 97 28.84 -3.42 10.54
N SER A 98 28.30 -4.26 11.42
CA SER A 98 27.31 -3.75 12.38
C SER A 98 28.05 -2.89 13.40
N LEU A 99 27.75 -1.59 13.42
CA LEU A 99 28.01 -0.71 14.56
C LEU A 99 27.30 -1.21 15.81
#